data_AF-A0A1C5MU70-F1
#
_entry.id   AF-A0A1C5MU70-F1
#
_cell.length_a   1.000
_cell.length_b   1.000
_cell.length_c   1.000
_cell.angle_alpha   90.00
_cell.angle_beta   90.00
_cell.angle_gamma   90.00
#
_symmetry.space_group_name_H-M   'P 1'
#
loop_
_entity.id
_entity.type
_entity.pdbx_description
1 polymer ?
#
loop_
_entity_poly.entity_id
_entity_poly.type
_entity_poly.pdbx_seq_one_letter_code
_entity_poly.pdbx_strand_id
1 'polypeptide(L)'
;MKIIHKNNDLVFELELYDSDNQLINIDDLKDVDIEMFTLTTKDENYIKLNKQDITDSTIKVDNSKLQKLEEGILYITVHLVFYDSSFPDGSYDYTQKLETNYYIQ
;
A
#
# COMPACT_ATOMS: atom_id res chain seq x y z
N MET A 1 3.22 -4.18 17.44
CA MET A 1 2.38 -4.71 16.34
C MET A 1 1.02 -4.04 16.43
N LYS A 2 0.56 -3.38 15.36
CA LYS A 2 -0.81 -2.84 15.30
C LYS A 2 -1.76 -3.99 14.92
N ILE A 3 -3.01 -3.94 15.40
CA ILE A 3 -4.06 -4.90 15.06
C ILE A 3 -5.08 -4.15 14.20
N ILE A 4 -5.45 -4.70 13.05
CA ILE A 4 -6.51 -4.14 12.19
C ILE A 4 -7.77 -4.97 12.42
N HIS A 5 -8.84 -4.30 12.83
CA HIS A 5 -10.14 -4.91 13.06
C HIS A 5 -10.98 -4.93 11.79
N LYS A 6 -11.48 -6.10 11.39
CA LYS A 6 -12.51 -6.21 10.34
C LYS A 6 -13.78 -5.48 10.80
N ASN A 7 -14.54 -4.86 9.88
CA ASN A 7 -15.72 -4.02 10.13
C ASN A 7 -15.47 -2.52 10.37
N ASN A 8 -14.23 -2.06 10.23
CA ASN A 8 -13.89 -0.63 10.21
C ASN A 8 -13.16 -0.27 8.91
N ASP A 9 -13.31 0.97 8.48
CA ASP A 9 -12.47 1.51 7.42
C ASP A 9 -11.02 1.55 7.89
N LEU A 10 -10.11 1.17 6.99
CA LEU A 10 -8.68 1.26 7.25
C LEU A 10 -8.16 2.55 6.63
N VAL A 11 -7.57 3.40 7.46
CA VAL A 11 -6.90 4.62 7.04
C VAL A 11 -5.44 4.52 7.44
N PHE A 12 -4.54 4.77 6.49
CA PHE A 12 -3.11 4.83 6.74
C PHE A 12 -2.47 5.94 5.91
N GLU A 13 -1.39 6.48 6.47
CA GLU A 13 -0.58 7.52 5.85
C GLU A 13 0.63 6.87 5.18
N LEU A 14 0.91 7.29 3.95
CA LEU A 14 2.11 6.93 3.20
C LEU A 14 3.06 8.13 3.23
N GLU A 15 4.09 8.06 4.06
CA GLU A 15 5.15 9.06 4.09
C GLU A 15 6.42 8.49 3.46
N LEU A 16 7.00 9.24 2.52
CA LEU A 16 8.21 8.87 1.81
C LEU A 16 9.29 9.88 2.12
N TYR A 17 10.45 9.39 2.53
CA TYR A 17 11.61 10.23 2.82
C TYR A 17 12.79 9.76 1.99
N ASP A 18 13.53 10.69 1.41
CA ASP A 18 14.81 10.39 0.78
C ASP A 18 15.92 10.15 1.83
N SER A 19 17.14 9.89 1.36
CA SER A 19 18.29 9.66 2.24
C SER A 19 18.68 10.87 3.11
N ASP A 20 18.22 12.07 2.76
CA ASP A 20 18.49 13.32 3.46
C ASP A 20 17.31 13.76 4.34
N ASN A 21 16.34 12.86 4.58
CA ASN A 21 15.08 13.09 5.30
C ASN A 21 14.19 14.18 4.67
N GLN A 22 14.31 14.44 3.37
CA GLN A 22 13.35 15.28 2.67
C GLN A 22 12.10 14.47 2.34
N LEU A 23 10.93 15.06 2.60
CA LEU A 23 9.66 14.47 2.26
C LEU A 23 9.51 14.45 0.72
N ILE A 24 9.24 13.27 0.17
CA ILE A 24 8.95 13.08 -1.25
C ILE A 24 7.43 13.15 -1.42
N ASN A 25 6.96 14.00 -2.33
CA ASN A 25 5.55 14.04 -2.69
C ASN A 25 5.19 12.84 -3.56
N ILE A 26 4.10 12.16 -3.22
CA ILE A 26 3.57 11.02 -3.99
C ILE A 26 3.23 11.45 -5.42
N ASP A 27 2.82 12.70 -5.63
CA ASP A 27 2.56 13.24 -6.97
C ASP A 27 3.80 13.25 -7.87
N ASP A 28 5.00 13.25 -7.30
CA ASP A 28 6.26 13.22 -8.05
C ASP A 28 6.67 11.80 -8.47
N LEU A 29 5.97 10.77 -7.97
CA LEU A 29 6.20 9.39 -8.38
C LEU A 29 5.70 9.15 -9.81
N LYS A 30 6.42 8.34 -10.58
CA LYS A 30 5.98 7.87 -11.89
C LYS A 30 4.78 6.94 -11.78
N ASP A 31 4.80 6.02 -10.80
CA ASP A 31 3.70 5.09 -10.55
C ASP A 31 3.70 4.59 -9.10
N VAL A 32 2.55 4.11 -8.63
CA VAL A 32 2.35 3.48 -7.33
C VAL A 32 1.40 2.31 -7.50
N ASP A 33 1.80 1.13 -7.03
CA ASP A 33 0.96 -0.06 -6.92
C ASP A 33 1.04 -0.59 -5.49
N ILE A 34 -0.11 -0.72 -4.83
CA ILE A 34 -0.21 -1.25 -3.47
C ILE A 34 -1.18 -2.42 -3.50
N GLU A 35 -0.71 -3.57 -3.04
CA GLU A 35 -1.49 -4.79 -2.97
C GLU A 35 -1.64 -5.25 -1.52
N MET A 36 -2.87 -5.52 -1.10
CA MET A 36 -3.18 -6.07 0.21
C MET A 36 -3.91 -7.40 0.11
N PHE A 37 -3.41 -8.39 0.84
CA PHE A 37 -3.98 -9.74 0.84
C PHE A 37 -3.63 -10.51 2.11
N THR A 38 -4.35 -11.60 2.35
CA THR A 38 -3.92 -12.67 3.26
C THR A 38 -3.65 -13.93 2.44
N LEU A 39 -2.78 -14.82 2.91
CA LEU A 39 -2.37 -16.02 2.14
C LEU A 39 -3.52 -16.97 1.77
N THR A 40 -4.64 -16.87 2.48
CA THR A 40 -5.86 -17.67 2.24
C THR A 40 -6.88 -16.94 1.38
N THR A 41 -6.71 -15.64 1.13
CA THR A 41 -7.55 -14.85 0.24
C THR A 41 -7.30 -15.28 -1.21
N LYS A 42 -8.35 -15.36 -2.03
CA LYS A 42 -8.22 -15.56 -3.47
C LYS A 42 -7.74 -14.28 -4.16
N ASP A 43 -6.87 -14.39 -5.16
CA ASP A 43 -6.30 -13.25 -5.90
C ASP A 43 -7.35 -12.24 -6.42
N GLU A 44 -8.54 -12.71 -6.81
CA GLU A 44 -9.67 -11.87 -7.26
C GLU A 44 -10.21 -10.91 -6.18
N ASN A 45 -9.93 -11.21 -4.92
CA ASN A 45 -10.35 -10.42 -3.75
C ASN A 45 -9.22 -9.57 -3.16
N TYR A 46 -8.02 -9.59 -3.77
CA TYR A 46 -6.93 -8.72 -3.31
C TYR A 46 -7.33 -7.26 -3.47
N ILE A 47 -6.91 -6.46 -2.50
CA ILE A 47 -7.13 -5.01 -2.54
C ILE A 47 -5.95 -4.43 -3.30
N LYS A 48 -6.20 -3.99 -4.53
CA LYS A 48 -5.21 -3.30 -5.37
C LYS A 48 -5.54 -1.82 -5.38
N LEU A 49 -4.57 -1.00 -5.04
CA LEU A 49 -4.65 0.44 -5.01
C LEU A 49 -3.53 1.00 -5.87
N ASN A 50 -3.82 2.09 -6.57
CA ASN A 50 -2.84 2.79 -7.37
C ASN A 50 -2.68 4.23 -6.90
N LYS A 51 -1.84 5.00 -7.59
CA LYS A 51 -1.58 6.41 -7.27
C LYS A 51 -2.85 7.26 -7.12
N GLN A 52 -3.93 6.99 -7.87
CA GLN A 52 -5.19 7.74 -7.81
C GLN A 52 -6.01 7.46 -6.55
N ASP A 53 -5.76 6.33 -5.88
CA ASP A 53 -6.42 5.97 -4.63
C ASP A 53 -5.79 6.67 -3.41
N ILE A 54 -4.72 7.44 -3.63
CA ILE A 54 -4.00 8.20 -2.61
C ILE A 54 -4.44 9.66 -2.67
N THR A 55 -4.85 10.23 -1.54
CA THR A 55 -5.24 11.65 -1.44
C THR A 55 -4.57 12.25 -0.22
N ASP A 56 -3.83 13.35 -0.40
CA ASP A 56 -3.08 14.01 0.69
C ASP A 56 -2.22 13.01 1.50
N SER A 57 -1.46 12.16 0.80
CA SER A 57 -0.67 11.07 1.39
C SER A 57 -1.44 10.07 2.24
N THR A 58 -2.77 10.08 2.15
CA THR A 58 -3.66 9.20 2.90
C THR A 58 -4.28 8.19 1.97
N ILE A 59 -4.31 6.94 2.42
CA ILE A 59 -4.98 5.85 1.74
C ILE A 59 -6.15 5.39 2.60
N LYS A 60 -7.32 5.29 1.97
CA LYS A 60 -8.56 4.88 2.61
C LYS A 60 -9.06 3.60 1.94
N VAL A 61 -9.10 2.53 2.71
CA VAL A 61 -9.65 1.25 2.26
C VAL A 61 -10.97 1.05 2.98
N ASP A 62 -12.04 1.04 2.19
CA ASP A 62 -13.39 0.82 2.71
C ASP A 62 -13.54 -0.59 3.28
N ASN A 63 -14.38 -0.69 4.30
CA ASN A 63 -14.65 -1.97 4.95
C ASN A 63 -15.21 -3.04 3.99
N SER A 64 -15.91 -2.66 2.92
CA SER A 64 -16.47 -3.65 1.98
C SER A 64 -15.39 -4.40 1.19
N LYS A 65 -14.25 -3.74 0.90
CA LYS A 65 -13.06 -4.38 0.34
C LYS A 65 -12.36 -5.26 1.38
N LEU A 66 -12.18 -4.76 2.60
CA LEU A 66 -11.57 -5.51 3.70
C LEU A 66 -12.37 -6.79 4.04
N GLN A 67 -13.70 -6.74 3.96
CA GLN A 67 -14.55 -7.89 4.24
C GLN A 67 -14.32 -9.08 3.30
N LYS A 68 -13.82 -8.84 2.08
CA LYS A 68 -13.48 -9.87 1.10
C LYS A 68 -12.17 -10.58 1.40
N LEU A 69 -11.34 -10.01 2.28
CA LEU A 69 -10.13 -10.65 2.76
C LEU A 69 -10.46 -11.69 3.85
N GLU A 70 -9.83 -12.84 3.76
CA GLU A 70 -9.84 -13.86 4.81
C GLU A 70 -9.02 -13.39 6.01
N GLU A 71 -9.33 -13.87 7.22
CA GLU A 71 -8.58 -13.54 8.44
C GLU A 71 -7.14 -14.12 8.40
N GLY A 72 -6.22 -13.45 9.10
CA GLY A 72 -4.84 -13.91 9.25
C GLY A 72 -3.82 -12.78 9.26
N ILE A 73 -2.65 -13.03 8.69
CA ILE A 73 -1.64 -11.98 8.46
C ILE A 73 -2.02 -11.24 7.18
N LEU A 74 -2.25 -9.93 7.31
CA LEU A 74 -2.38 -9.01 6.18
C LEU A 74 -0.98 -8.63 5.69
N TYR A 75 -0.69 -9.04 4.46
CA TYR A 75 0.47 -8.64 3.69
C TYR A 75 0.10 -7.38 2.92
N ILE A 76 0.96 -6.36 3.02
CA ILE A 76 0.84 -5.12 2.26
C ILE A 76 2.13 -4.99 1.46
N THR A 77 2.04 -5.12 0.14
CA THR A 77 3.15 -4.87 -0.78
C THR A 77 2.98 -3.49 -1.38
N VAL A 78 3.99 -2.64 -1.24
CA VAL A 78 4.03 -1.29 -1.79
C VAL A 78 5.13 -1.26 -2.85
N HIS A 79 4.75 -1.04 -4.10
CA HIS A 79 5.64 -0.85 -5.24
C HIS A 79 5.56 0.60 -5.69
N LEU A 80 6.71 1.28 -5.71
CA LEU A 80 6.83 2.69 -6.08
C LEU A 80 7.79 2.80 -7.26
N VAL A 81 7.40 3.58 -8.26
CA VAL A 81 8.25 3.87 -9.42
C VAL A 81 8.56 5.36 -9.42
N PHE A 82 9.84 5.69 -9.44
CA PHE A 82 10.35 7.07 -9.45
C PHE A 82 10.81 7.45 -10.86
N TYR A 83 10.75 8.73 -11.20
CA TYR A 83 11.46 9.24 -12.37
C TYR A 83 12.96 9.31 -12.06
N ASP A 84 13.79 8.62 -12.83
CA ASP A 84 15.25 8.70 -12.69
C ASP A 84 15.95 8.53 -14.05
N SER A 85 16.52 9.63 -14.56
CA SER A 85 17.26 9.66 -15.82
C SER A 85 18.59 8.91 -15.80
N SER A 86 19.03 8.44 -14.62
CA SER A 86 20.24 7.64 -14.46
C SER A 86 20.04 6.20 -14.96
N PHE A 87 18.80 5.77 -15.12
CA PHE A 87 18.44 4.44 -15.63
C PHE A 87 18.02 4.49 -17.12
N PRO A 88 18.26 3.42 -17.91
CA PRO A 88 17.99 3.41 -19.35
C PRO A 88 16.53 3.62 -19.75
N ASP A 89 15.59 3.26 -18.88
CA ASP A 89 14.14 3.39 -19.04
C ASP A 89 13.57 4.65 -18.34
N GLY A 90 14.45 5.44 -17.70
CA GLY A 90 14.09 6.63 -16.96
C GLY A 90 13.34 6.35 -15.65
N SER A 91 13.46 5.14 -15.08
CA SER A 91 12.79 4.77 -13.83
C SER A 91 13.71 4.13 -12.80
N TYR A 92 13.34 4.31 -11.53
CA TYR A 92 13.84 3.52 -10.42
C TYR A 92 12.67 2.87 -9.69
N ASP A 93 12.71 1.57 -9.48
CA ASP A 93 11.68 0.80 -8.78
C ASP A 93 12.08 0.53 -7.32
N TYR A 94 11.14 0.72 -6.41
CA TYR A 94 11.28 0.40 -4.99
C TYR A 94 10.11 -0.45 -4.52
N THR A 95 10.40 -1.58 -3.86
CA THR A 95 9.37 -2.44 -3.26
C THR A 95 9.58 -2.57 -1.76
N GLN A 96 8.52 -2.36 -0.99
CA GLN A 96 8.48 -2.66 0.43
C GLN A 96 7.34 -3.65 0.73
N LYS A 97 7.59 -4.56 1.66
CA LYS A 97 6.60 -5.51 2.17
C LYS A 97 6.40 -5.28 3.66
N LEU A 98 5.15 -5.21 4.07
CA LEU A 98 4.73 -5.02 5.45
C LEU A 98 3.77 -6.15 5.84
N GLU A 99 3.80 -6.52 7.11
CA GLU A 99 2.96 -7.57 7.67
C GLU A 99 2.29 -7.07 8.94
N THR A 100 0.99 -7.31 9.06
CA THR A 100 0.21 -6.95 10.25
C THR A 100 -0.90 -7.94 10.51
N ASN A 101 -1.31 -8.06 11.78
CA ASN A 101 -2.40 -8.95 12.18
C ASN A 101 -3.75 -8.38 11.73
N TYR A 102 -4.58 -9.20 11.07
CA TYR A 102 -5.91 -8.86 10.57
C TYR A 102 -6.94 -9.90 11.01
N TYR A 103 -7.75 -9.53 12.00
CA TYR A 103 -8.72 -10.43 12.63
C TYR A 103 -10.05 -9.72 12.89
N ILE A 104 -11.15 -10.48 12.84
CA ILE A 104 -12.47 -10.02 13.33
C ILE A 104 -12.42 -10.03 14.86
N GLN A 105 -12.96 -8.98 15.49
CA GLN A 105 -13.24 -8.99 16.92
C GLN A 105 -14.70 -9.37 17.17
#